data_AF-A0A2G8LLQ8-F1
#
_entry.id   AF-A0A2G8LLQ8-F1
#
_cell.length_a   1.000
_cell.length_b   1.000
_cell.length_c   1.000
_cell.angle_alpha   90.00
_cell.angle_beta   90.00
_cell.angle_gamma   90.00
#
_symmetry.space_group_name_H-M   'P 1'
#
loop_
_entity.id
_entity.type
_entity.pdbx_description
1 polymer ?
#
loop_
_entity_poly.entity_id
_entity_poly.type
_entity_poly.pdbx_seq_one_letter_code
_entity_poly.pdbx_strand_id
1 'polypeptide(L)'
;MQRRRSNTLPESLKSDDSDGLAKTSGSSIPSDTIAREQSVVSQESNGSGGGGTPEYTGPKLYVKPTGRSNKNLICNAISHCVLAGVPNSPQRDKVLEEVNKSDHKHFMILFRDQGLQFRAVYGYNPDTDEVAKVYGTGPRHITNKMLECMYKYDSGSKKFSKIHSKTLSVQVDALVIGQVYWQSKKSTTTKR
;
A
#
# COMPACT_ATOMS: atom_id res chain seq x y z
N MET A 1 9.31 65.41 27.07
CA MET A 1 9.65 66.42 26.05
C MET A 1 10.47 65.75 24.96
N GLN A 2 10.04 65.89 23.70
CA GLN A 2 10.86 65.88 22.47
C GLN A 2 11.52 64.55 22.07
N ARG A 3 11.49 64.04 20.84
CA ARG A 3 11.09 64.48 19.48
C ARG A 3 10.99 63.18 18.62
N ARG A 4 9.94 62.90 17.84
CA ARG A 4 9.72 63.30 16.42
C ARG A 4 10.97 63.03 15.56
N ARG A 5 10.97 62.26 14.46
CA ARG A 5 10.16 62.30 13.20
C ARG A 5 10.83 61.28 12.22
N SER A 6 10.12 60.36 11.56
CA SER A 6 9.47 60.43 10.22
C SER A 6 10.37 60.19 8.99
N ASN A 7 9.79 59.43 8.04
CA ASN A 7 10.05 59.39 6.58
C ASN A 7 11.32 58.63 6.11
N THR A 8 11.36 57.94 4.96
CA THR A 8 10.62 58.13 3.69
C THR A 8 10.67 56.85 2.83
N LEU A 9 9.56 56.51 2.16
CA LEU A 9 9.50 55.74 0.90
C LEU A 9 9.83 56.67 -0.29
N PRO A 10 10.29 56.12 -1.42
CA PRO A 10 9.49 56.19 -2.67
C PRO A 10 9.53 54.85 -3.45
N GLU A 11 8.47 54.33 -4.10
CA GLU A 11 7.79 54.78 -5.34
C GLU A 11 8.77 54.83 -6.55
N SER A 12 8.59 54.28 -7.76
CA SER A 12 7.65 53.40 -8.49
C SER A 12 8.25 53.23 -9.93
N LEU A 13 7.51 52.51 -10.81
CA LEU A 13 7.51 52.56 -12.29
C LEU A 13 8.54 51.63 -13.00
N LYS A 14 8.26 50.90 -14.09
CA LYS A 14 7.13 50.79 -15.06
C LYS A 14 7.41 49.51 -15.91
N SER A 15 6.44 48.61 -16.12
CA SER A 15 5.51 48.43 -17.27
C SER A 15 6.11 47.83 -18.55
N ASP A 16 5.30 46.96 -19.18
CA ASP A 16 5.13 46.61 -20.61
C ASP A 16 4.82 45.08 -20.69
N ASP A 17 3.56 44.61 -20.80
CA ASP A 17 2.72 44.45 -22.02
C ASP A 17 3.37 43.48 -23.05
N SER A 18 2.76 42.48 -23.70
CA SER A 18 1.36 42.05 -23.89
C SER A 18 1.30 40.67 -24.62
N ASP A 19 0.10 40.05 -24.58
CA ASP A 19 -0.57 39.15 -25.54
C ASP A 19 -0.04 37.75 -25.96
N GLY A 20 -0.96 36.76 -25.92
CA GLY A 20 -0.72 35.41 -26.44
C GLY A 20 -1.85 34.38 -26.30
N LEU A 21 -3.07 34.77 -26.69
CA LEU A 21 -4.21 34.00 -27.24
C LEU A 21 -4.32 32.45 -27.04
N ALA A 22 -5.50 32.06 -26.55
CA ALA A 22 -6.04 30.70 -26.46
C ALA A 22 -6.17 29.94 -27.80
N LYS A 23 -6.13 28.60 -27.75
CA LYS A 23 -6.91 27.73 -28.66
C LYS A 23 -7.21 26.37 -28.05
N THR A 24 -8.50 26.12 -27.87
CA THR A 24 -9.14 24.82 -27.62
C THR A 24 -9.52 24.17 -28.95
N SER A 25 -9.17 22.90 -29.14
CA SER A 25 -9.90 21.92 -29.95
C SER A 25 -9.25 20.57 -29.65
N GLY A 26 -9.94 19.54 -29.16
CA GLY A 26 -11.17 18.99 -29.71
C GLY A 26 -10.79 17.85 -30.64
N SER A 27 -10.47 16.68 -30.07
CA SER A 27 -10.38 15.44 -30.85
C SER A 27 -11.32 14.42 -30.24
N SER A 28 -12.52 14.39 -30.82
CA SER A 28 -13.51 13.34 -30.68
C SER A 28 -12.97 12.05 -31.32
N ILE A 29 -13.08 10.92 -30.62
CA ILE A 29 -13.03 9.60 -31.27
C ILE A 29 -14.29 8.83 -30.86
N PRO A 30 -15.08 8.32 -31.82
CA PRO A 30 -16.41 7.77 -31.62
C PRO A 30 -16.43 6.30 -31.16
N SER A 31 -17.57 5.90 -30.60
CA SER A 31 -18.01 4.50 -30.54
C SER A 31 -18.39 4.02 -31.93
N ASP A 32 -17.95 2.82 -32.35
CA ASP A 32 -18.82 1.76 -32.87
C ASP A 32 -18.07 0.51 -33.36
N THR A 33 -18.65 -0.65 -33.00
CA THR A 33 -18.88 -1.83 -33.85
C THR A 33 -17.71 -2.74 -34.34
N ILE A 34 -17.67 -3.93 -33.71
CA ILE A 34 -17.65 -5.29 -34.29
C ILE A 34 -17.15 -5.46 -35.74
N ALA A 35 -16.06 -6.20 -35.93
CA ALA A 35 -16.00 -7.40 -36.78
C ALA A 35 -14.63 -8.09 -36.62
N ARG A 36 -14.66 -9.32 -36.09
CA ARG A 36 -13.51 -10.20 -35.92
C ARG A 36 -13.34 -10.99 -37.22
N GLU A 37 -12.19 -10.81 -37.87
CA GLU A 37 -11.79 -11.54 -39.07
C GLU A 37 -11.82 -13.06 -38.83
N GLN A 38 -12.41 -13.75 -39.80
CA GLN A 38 -12.49 -15.20 -39.90
C GLN A 38 -11.15 -15.73 -40.44
N SER A 39 -10.52 -16.62 -39.69
CA SER A 39 -9.64 -17.65 -40.29
C SER A 39 -10.34 -18.98 -40.13
N VAL A 40 -11.00 -19.39 -41.21
CA VAL A 40 -11.53 -20.73 -41.45
C VAL A 40 -10.37 -21.71 -41.58
N VAL A 41 -10.34 -22.75 -40.74
CA VAL A 41 -9.57 -23.97 -40.98
C VAL A 41 -10.49 -25.16 -40.74
N SER A 42 -10.59 -25.97 -41.79
CA SER A 42 -11.51 -27.09 -41.96
C SER A 42 -11.22 -28.24 -41.00
N GLN A 43 -12.27 -28.90 -40.53
CA GLN A 43 -12.21 -30.20 -39.88
C GLN A 43 -13.26 -31.12 -40.50
N GLU A 44 -12.78 -32.16 -41.19
CA GLU A 44 -13.48 -33.43 -41.26
C GLU A 44 -12.43 -34.55 -41.22
N SER A 45 -12.58 -35.47 -40.28
CA SER A 45 -12.43 -36.91 -40.51
C SER A 45 -12.81 -37.69 -39.26
N ASN A 46 -13.70 -38.63 -39.48
CA ASN A 46 -14.29 -39.61 -38.58
C ASN A 46 -13.24 -40.62 -38.08
N GLY A 47 -13.36 -41.06 -36.83
CA GLY A 47 -12.49 -42.10 -36.25
C GLY A 47 -13.05 -42.69 -34.96
N SER A 48 -13.76 -43.82 -35.09
CA SER A 48 -14.34 -44.62 -34.01
C SER A 48 -13.29 -45.33 -33.15
N GLY A 49 -13.54 -45.48 -31.85
CA GLY A 49 -12.92 -46.56 -31.07
C GLY A 49 -12.83 -46.37 -29.55
N GLY A 50 -13.39 -47.34 -28.81
CA GLY A 50 -12.79 -47.87 -27.59
C GLY A 50 -13.21 -47.24 -26.26
N GLY A 51 -13.85 -48.05 -25.41
CA GLY A 51 -14.27 -47.67 -24.06
C GLY A 51 -13.12 -47.37 -23.09
N GLY A 52 -13.44 -46.53 -22.10
CA GLY A 52 -12.58 -46.19 -20.97
C GLY A 52 -13.32 -45.16 -20.12
N THR A 53 -13.39 -45.41 -18.83
CA THR A 53 -13.97 -44.54 -17.79
C THR A 53 -13.66 -43.05 -17.98
N PRO A 54 -14.62 -42.11 -17.77
CA PRO A 54 -14.28 -40.70 -17.73
C PRO A 54 -13.54 -40.41 -16.42
N GLU A 55 -12.21 -40.52 -16.43
CA GLU A 55 -11.38 -39.93 -15.38
C GLU A 55 -11.46 -38.41 -15.56
N TYR A 56 -12.32 -37.78 -14.76
CA TYR A 56 -12.49 -36.35 -14.68
C TYR A 56 -11.19 -35.70 -14.17
N THR A 57 -10.25 -35.42 -15.06
CA THR A 57 -9.15 -34.48 -14.81
C THR A 57 -9.68 -33.06 -14.98
N GLY A 58 -10.58 -32.64 -14.10
CA GLY A 58 -11.03 -31.26 -14.04
C GLY A 58 -9.86 -30.30 -13.82
N PRO A 59 -9.90 -29.07 -14.36
CA PRO A 59 -8.82 -28.12 -14.21
C PRO A 59 -8.58 -27.85 -12.73
N LYS A 60 -7.34 -28.12 -12.27
CA LYS A 60 -6.88 -27.86 -10.91
C LYS A 60 -6.85 -26.34 -10.69
N LEU A 61 -7.99 -25.77 -10.29
CA LEU A 61 -8.27 -24.35 -10.05
C LEU A 61 -7.48 -23.73 -8.88
N TYR A 62 -6.41 -24.38 -8.43
CA TYR A 62 -5.53 -23.83 -7.41
C TYR A 62 -4.24 -23.33 -8.05
N VAL A 63 -4.33 -22.19 -8.73
CA VAL A 63 -3.15 -21.34 -8.88
C VAL A 63 -2.89 -20.79 -7.49
N LYS A 64 -1.92 -21.38 -6.79
CA LYS A 64 -1.40 -20.83 -5.53
C LYS A 64 -1.11 -19.35 -5.82
N PRO A 65 -1.75 -18.38 -5.14
CA PRO A 65 -1.53 -16.97 -5.43
C PRO A 65 -0.02 -16.73 -5.31
N THR A 66 0.64 -16.55 -6.46
CA THR A 66 2.08 -16.36 -6.49
C THR A 66 2.33 -15.02 -5.83
N GLY A 67 2.83 -15.08 -4.59
CA GLY A 67 2.93 -13.96 -3.67
C GLY A 67 3.79 -12.85 -4.24
N ARG A 68 3.14 -11.90 -4.94
CA ARG A 68 3.75 -10.62 -5.29
C ARG A 68 4.10 -9.92 -3.99
N SER A 69 5.37 -9.62 -3.79
CA SER A 69 5.80 -8.81 -2.65
C SER A 69 5.11 -7.43 -2.68
N ASN A 70 4.76 -6.90 -1.50
CA ASN A 70 4.26 -5.53 -1.36
C ASN A 70 5.37 -4.55 -0.88
N LYS A 71 6.64 -4.96 -0.88
CA LYS A 71 7.78 -4.15 -0.38
C LYS A 71 7.81 -2.74 -0.98
N ASN A 72 7.76 -2.63 -2.30
CA ASN A 72 7.76 -1.32 -2.99
C ASN A 72 6.52 -0.47 -2.66
N LEU A 73 5.35 -1.12 -2.51
CA LEU A 73 4.11 -0.44 -2.14
C LEU A 73 4.24 0.20 -0.75
N ILE A 74 4.78 -0.55 0.21
CA ILE A 74 4.99 -0.10 1.59
C ILE A 74 6.09 0.96 1.67
N CYS A 75 7.19 0.84 0.95
CA CYS A 75 8.22 1.88 0.87
C CYS A 75 7.66 3.21 0.35
N ASN A 76 6.78 3.16 -0.66
CA ASN A 76 6.11 4.34 -1.20
C ASN A 76 5.14 4.95 -0.19
N ALA A 77 4.36 4.12 0.51
CA ALA A 77 3.45 4.59 1.56
C ALA A 77 4.22 5.28 2.70
N ILE A 78 5.32 4.68 3.15
CA ILE A 78 6.18 5.24 4.19
C ILE A 78 6.75 6.60 3.76
N SER A 79 7.24 6.69 2.52
CA SER A 79 7.94 7.89 2.05
C SER A 79 7.02 9.07 1.76
N HIS A 80 5.81 8.81 1.27
CA HIS A 80 4.93 9.86 0.75
C HIS A 80 3.65 10.08 1.54
N CYS A 81 3.27 9.15 2.42
CA CYS A 81 2.04 9.24 3.20
C CYS A 81 2.35 9.27 4.70
N VAL A 82 3.10 8.28 5.21
CA VAL A 82 3.18 8.01 6.65
C VAL A 82 4.29 8.80 7.35
N LEU A 83 5.48 8.87 6.77
CA LEU A 83 6.64 9.61 7.28
C LEU A 83 7.08 10.70 6.29
N ALA A 84 6.10 11.44 5.76
CA ALA A 84 6.34 12.52 4.83
C ALA A 84 6.96 13.75 5.52
N GLY A 85 7.65 14.57 4.73
CA GLY A 85 8.25 15.83 5.17
C GLY A 85 9.64 15.71 5.77
N VAL A 86 10.34 16.84 5.80
CA VAL A 86 11.70 16.98 6.35
C VAL A 86 11.85 16.49 7.80
N PRO A 87 10.94 16.81 8.76
CA PRO A 87 11.15 16.42 10.16
C PRO A 87 11.18 14.89 10.35
N ASN A 88 10.53 14.13 9.46
CA ASN A 88 10.47 12.68 9.54
C ASN A 88 11.55 11.97 8.71
N SER A 89 12.36 12.69 7.92
CA SER A 89 13.39 12.10 7.04
C SER A 89 14.31 11.12 7.79
N PRO A 90 14.88 11.46 8.96
CA PRO A 90 15.79 10.54 9.66
C PRO A 90 15.12 9.23 10.09
N GLN A 91 13.84 9.29 10.45
CA GLN A 91 13.08 8.09 10.82
C GLN A 91 12.70 7.28 9.58
N ARG A 92 12.23 7.96 8.52
CA ARG A 92 11.90 7.33 7.24
C ARG A 92 13.06 6.52 6.70
N ASP A 93 14.25 7.12 6.64
CA ASP A 93 15.41 6.50 6.01
C ASP A 93 15.86 5.25 6.79
N LYS A 94 15.81 5.28 8.13
CA LYS A 94 16.04 4.09 8.99
C LYS A 94 15.00 2.98 8.75
N VAL A 95 13.72 3.33 8.66
CA VAL A 95 12.66 2.36 8.42
C VAL A 95 12.85 1.69 7.06
N LEU A 96 13.14 2.48 6.02
CA LEU A 96 13.38 1.98 4.67
C LEU A 96 14.61 1.07 4.61
N GLU A 97 15.67 1.42 5.33
CA GLU A 97 16.87 0.59 5.44
C GLU A 97 16.55 -0.79 6.05
N GLU A 98 15.83 -0.84 7.17
CA GLU A 98 15.46 -2.10 7.83
C GLU A 98 14.50 -2.95 7.00
N VAL A 99 13.53 -2.32 6.33
CA VAL A 99 12.65 -3.02 5.35
C VAL A 99 13.47 -3.59 4.19
N ASN A 100 14.48 -2.84 3.72
CA ASN A 100 15.34 -3.30 2.64
C ASN A 100 16.24 -4.46 3.05
N LYS A 101 16.79 -4.45 4.27
CA LYS A 101 17.59 -5.54 4.85
C LYS A 101 16.78 -6.80 5.14
N SER A 102 15.48 -6.67 5.40
CA SER A 102 14.64 -7.82 5.73
C SER A 102 14.19 -8.62 4.50
N ASP A 103 14.12 -9.94 4.67
CA ASP A 103 13.77 -10.93 3.62
C ASP A 103 12.27 -11.23 3.54
N HIS A 104 11.43 -10.50 4.26
CA HIS A 104 9.97 -10.69 4.19
C HIS A 104 9.41 -10.27 2.82
N LYS A 105 8.43 -11.02 2.32
CA LYS A 105 7.72 -10.68 1.08
C LYS A 105 6.59 -9.69 1.32
N HIS A 106 5.89 -9.84 2.44
CA HIS A 106 4.77 -8.99 2.83
C HIS A 106 5.14 -8.18 4.07
N PHE A 107 4.85 -6.88 4.01
CA PHE A 107 5.07 -5.93 5.08
C PHE A 107 3.78 -5.24 5.48
N MET A 108 3.69 -4.86 6.75
CA MET A 108 2.53 -4.20 7.32
C MET A 108 2.98 -3.06 8.23
N ILE A 109 2.30 -1.93 8.15
CA ILE A 109 2.55 -0.78 9.05
C ILE A 109 1.65 -0.91 10.28
N LEU A 110 2.24 -0.85 11.47
CA LEU A 110 1.49 -0.70 12.71
C LEU A 110 1.24 0.79 12.96
N PHE A 111 -0.04 1.15 13.07
CA PHE A 111 -0.48 2.46 13.52
C PHE A 111 -0.85 2.43 15.01
N ARG A 112 -0.75 3.58 15.68
CA ARG A 112 -1.18 3.76 17.07
C ARG A 112 -2.68 3.58 17.23
N ASP A 113 -3.44 4.23 16.34
CA ASP A 113 -4.88 4.35 16.35
C ASP A 113 -5.38 4.61 14.93
N GLN A 114 -6.67 4.92 14.78
CA GLN A 114 -7.29 5.23 13.49
C GLN A 114 -6.82 6.57 12.90
N GLY A 115 -6.03 7.37 13.63
CA GLY A 115 -5.36 8.57 13.14
C GLY A 115 -4.10 8.29 12.33
N LEU A 116 -3.80 7.01 12.03
CA LEU A 116 -2.71 6.57 11.16
C LEU A 116 -1.32 7.06 11.60
N GLN A 117 -1.12 7.24 12.91
CA GLN A 117 0.17 7.60 13.47
C GLN A 117 1.12 6.39 13.46
N PHE A 118 2.23 6.51 12.76
CA PHE A 118 3.24 5.46 12.64
C PHE A 118 3.78 4.99 13.99
N ARG A 119 3.93 3.67 14.16
CA ARG A 119 4.57 3.06 15.33
C ARG A 119 5.71 2.12 14.97
N ALA A 120 5.47 1.25 14.01
CA ALA A 120 6.39 0.17 13.65
C ALA A 120 6.05 -0.40 12.27
N VAL A 121 6.99 -1.17 11.71
CA VAL A 121 6.79 -2.01 10.53
C VAL A 121 6.98 -3.48 10.94
N TYR A 122 6.10 -4.32 10.44
CA TYR A 122 6.11 -5.77 10.66
C TYR A 122 6.26 -6.49 9.33
N GLY A 123 6.92 -7.64 9.36
CA GLY A 123 6.93 -8.62 8.29
C GLY A 123 5.84 -9.65 8.52
N TYR A 124 5.09 -9.98 7.47
CA TYR A 124 4.06 -11.01 7.48
C TYR A 124 4.48 -12.21 6.65
N ASN A 125 4.39 -13.40 7.23
CA ASN A 125 4.57 -14.66 6.53
C ASN A 125 3.21 -15.37 6.37
N PRO A 126 2.66 -15.44 5.14
CA PRO A 126 1.36 -16.07 4.91
C PRO A 126 1.37 -17.58 5.11
N ASP A 127 2.53 -18.24 5.08
CA ASP A 127 2.64 -19.68 5.27
C ASP A 127 2.53 -20.07 6.75
N THR A 128 3.00 -19.22 7.67
CA THR A 128 3.00 -19.46 9.13
C THR A 128 1.97 -18.62 9.88
N ASP A 129 1.24 -17.74 9.20
CA ASP A 129 0.36 -16.71 9.78
C ASP A 129 1.05 -15.87 10.87
N GLU A 130 2.35 -15.61 10.67
CA GLU A 130 3.20 -14.94 11.65
C GLU A 130 3.47 -13.49 11.25
N VAL A 131 3.27 -12.57 12.20
CA VAL A 131 3.56 -11.15 12.05
C VAL A 131 4.67 -10.76 13.02
N ALA A 132 5.89 -10.61 12.51
CA ALA A 132 7.09 -10.34 13.31
C ALA A 132 7.55 -8.89 13.14
N LYS A 133 7.98 -8.26 14.24
CA LYS A 133 8.44 -6.86 14.21
C LYS A 133 9.76 -6.73 13.48
N VAL A 134 9.81 -5.86 12.47
CA VAL A 134 11.03 -5.49 11.73
C VAL A 134 11.66 -4.25 12.36
N TYR A 135 10.89 -3.18 12.55
CA TYR A 135 11.40 -1.94 13.13
C TYR A 135 10.33 -1.19 13.93
N GLY A 136 10.74 -0.43 14.94
CA GLY A 136 9.88 0.50 15.70
C GLY A 136 9.42 -0.02 17.06
N THR A 137 8.36 0.61 17.59
CA THR A 137 7.85 0.35 18.94
C THR A 137 6.54 -0.43 18.90
N GLY A 138 6.54 -1.60 19.54
CA GLY A 138 5.40 -2.50 19.62
C GLY A 138 5.79 -3.91 20.09
N PRO A 139 4.81 -4.81 20.28
CA PRO A 139 5.03 -6.21 20.61
C PRO A 139 5.95 -6.91 19.60
N ARG A 140 6.66 -7.97 20.03
CA ARG A 140 7.55 -8.73 19.14
C ARG A 140 6.78 -9.44 18.02
N HIS A 141 5.65 -10.06 18.38
CA HIS A 141 4.75 -10.73 17.46
C HIS A 141 3.34 -10.17 17.62
N ILE A 142 2.60 -10.08 16.53
CA ILE A 142 1.19 -9.72 16.51
C ILE A 142 0.40 -10.97 16.11
N THR A 143 -0.71 -11.21 16.80
CA THR A 143 -1.64 -12.30 16.48
C THR A 143 -2.99 -11.72 16.10
N ASN A 144 -3.83 -12.49 15.39
CA ASN A 144 -5.14 -12.01 14.91
C ASN A 144 -6.06 -11.53 16.07
N LYS A 145 -5.87 -12.05 17.28
CA LYS A 145 -6.60 -11.62 18.49
C LYS A 145 -6.24 -10.22 18.98
N MET A 146 -5.09 -9.69 18.56
CA MET A 146 -4.62 -8.35 18.93
C MET A 146 -5.16 -7.27 17.99
N LEU A 147 -5.60 -7.66 16.79
CA LEU A 147 -6.02 -6.75 15.74
C LEU A 147 -7.35 -6.09 16.08
N GLU A 148 -7.39 -4.76 15.93
CA GLU A 148 -8.60 -3.95 16.07
C GLU A 148 -9.11 -3.49 14.71
N CYS A 149 -8.22 -2.97 13.86
CA CYS A 149 -8.54 -2.50 12.52
C CYS A 149 -7.45 -2.90 11.53
N MET A 150 -7.85 -3.14 10.28
CA MET A 150 -6.98 -3.45 9.16
C MET A 150 -7.21 -2.44 8.04
N TYR A 151 -6.15 -2.12 7.31
CA TYR A 151 -6.16 -1.13 6.25
C TYR A 151 -5.43 -1.66 5.02
N LYS A 152 -5.90 -1.23 3.85
CA LYS A 152 -5.24 -1.40 2.56
C LYS A 152 -4.71 -0.05 2.11
N TYR A 153 -3.51 0.00 1.57
CA TYR A 153 -2.97 1.21 0.95
C TYR A 153 -3.36 1.26 -0.53
N ASP A 154 -3.96 2.38 -0.92
CA ASP A 154 -4.19 2.70 -2.33
C ASP A 154 -3.10 3.67 -2.79
N SER A 155 -2.22 3.18 -3.68
CA SER A 155 -1.13 3.99 -4.25
C SER A 155 -1.62 5.11 -5.15
N GLY A 156 -2.80 4.97 -5.77
CA GLY A 156 -3.38 5.99 -6.64
C GLY A 156 -3.86 7.19 -5.84
N SER A 157 -4.68 6.94 -4.81
CA SER A 157 -5.18 8.01 -3.93
C SER A 157 -4.23 8.37 -2.79
N LYS A 158 -3.15 7.62 -2.58
CA LYS A 158 -2.18 7.73 -1.48
C LYS A 158 -2.83 7.71 -0.09
N LYS A 159 -3.85 6.86 0.06
CA LYS A 159 -4.67 6.77 1.28
C LYS A 159 -4.80 5.34 1.76
N PHE A 160 -5.02 5.22 3.07
CA PHE A 160 -5.37 3.96 3.71
C PHE A 160 -6.88 3.84 3.82
N SER A 161 -7.43 2.75 3.29
CA SER A 161 -8.84 2.43 3.36
C SER A 161 -9.06 1.25 4.29
N LYS A 162 -10.04 1.37 5.20
CA LYS A 162 -10.35 0.32 6.17
C LYS A 162 -10.89 -0.93 5.47
N ILE A 163 -10.39 -2.09 5.89
CA ILE A 163 -10.86 -3.40 5.43
C ILE A 163 -11.82 -3.94 6.49
N HIS A 164 -12.99 -4.41 6.07
CA HIS A 164 -14.04 -4.95 6.96
C HIS A 164 -13.84 -6.43 7.35
N SER A 165 -12.81 -7.08 6.80
CA SER A 165 -12.43 -8.44 7.16
C SER A 165 -11.95 -8.52 8.60
N LYS A 166 -12.04 -9.71 9.20
CA LYS A 166 -11.41 -10.05 10.49
C LYS A 166 -10.19 -10.95 10.33
N THR A 167 -9.99 -11.50 9.13
CA THR A 167 -8.91 -12.44 8.83
C THR A 167 -7.73 -11.70 8.25
N LEU A 168 -6.56 -11.93 8.83
CA LEU A 168 -5.30 -11.43 8.31
C LEU A 168 -5.02 -12.05 6.94
N SER A 169 -4.54 -11.25 6.00
CA SER A 169 -4.23 -11.73 4.65
C SER A 169 -3.17 -10.86 3.98
N VAL A 170 -2.63 -11.34 2.87
CA VAL A 170 -1.63 -10.62 2.05
C VAL A 170 -2.14 -9.31 1.43
N GLN A 171 -3.45 -9.04 1.50
CA GLN A 171 -4.06 -7.79 1.01
C GLN A 171 -4.01 -6.65 2.03
N VAL A 172 -3.65 -6.95 3.28
CA VAL A 172 -3.60 -5.96 4.36
C VAL A 172 -2.22 -5.31 4.35
N ASP A 173 -2.18 -3.98 4.31
CA ASP A 173 -0.94 -3.19 4.25
C ASP A 173 -0.65 -2.46 5.57
N ALA A 174 -1.67 -2.28 6.42
CA ALA A 174 -1.49 -1.70 7.74
C ALA A 174 -2.54 -2.19 8.74
N LEU A 175 -2.22 -2.05 10.01
CA LEU A 175 -2.98 -2.59 11.12
C LEU A 175 -2.93 -1.68 12.34
N VAL A 176 -3.97 -1.77 13.16
CA VAL A 176 -4.07 -1.18 14.50
C VAL A 176 -4.35 -2.32 15.47
N ILE A 177 -3.63 -2.34 16.59
CA ILE A 177 -3.85 -3.30 17.67
C ILE A 177 -4.57 -2.65 18.84
N GLY A 178 -5.34 -3.46 19.58
CA GLY A 178 -6.11 -2.98 20.73
C GLY A 178 -5.26 -2.30 21.80
N GLN A 179 -5.81 -1.27 22.44
CA GLN A 179 -5.07 -0.41 23.37
C GLN A 179 -4.44 -1.18 24.56
N VAL A 180 -5.07 -2.29 24.97
CA VAL A 180 -4.61 -3.16 26.06
C VAL A 180 -3.22 -3.77 25.83
N TYR A 181 -2.80 -3.93 24.57
CA TYR A 181 -1.52 -4.55 24.21
C TYR A 181 -0.34 -3.58 24.22
N TRP A 182 -0.59 -2.28 24.45
CA TRP A 182 0.44 -1.26 24.60
C TRP A 182 0.94 -1.11 26.03
N GLN A 183 0.13 -1.54 27.00
CA GLN A 183 0.52 -1.53 28.41
C GLN A 183 1.46 -2.71 28.63
N SER A 184 2.77 -2.44 28.68
CA SER A 184 3.75 -3.48 28.97
C SER A 184 3.43 -4.12 30.31
N LYS A 185 2.90 -5.36 30.31
CA LYS A 185 3.04 -6.22 31.46
C LYS A 185 4.53 -6.50 31.57
N LYS A 186 5.20 -5.93 32.57
CA LYS A 186 6.53 -6.41 32.98
C LYS A 186 6.36 -7.90 33.20
N SER A 187 6.82 -8.72 32.27
CA SER A 187 6.84 -10.16 32.45
C SER A 187 7.84 -10.42 33.57
N THR A 188 7.32 -10.57 34.79
CA THR A 188 8.06 -11.19 35.88
C THR A 188 8.32 -12.63 35.45
N THR A 189 9.46 -12.85 34.80
CA THR A 189 10.00 -14.19 34.56
C THR A 189 10.29 -14.80 35.93
N THR A 190 9.37 -15.61 36.44
CA THR A 190 9.68 -16.57 37.50
C THR A 190 10.55 -17.65 36.86
N LYS A 191 11.86 -17.55 37.12
CA LYS A 191 12.82 -18.60 36.85
C LYS A 191 12.52 -19.75 37.82
N ARG A 192 12.10 -20.91 37.31
CA ARG A 192 12.10 -22.16 38.06
C ARG A 192 13.52 -22.67 38.22
#